data_AF-A0A1D1ZD97-F1
#
_entry.id   AF-A0A1D1ZD97-F1
#
_cell.length_a   1.000
_cell.length_b   1.000
_cell.length_c   1.000
_cell.angle_alpha   90.00
_cell.angle_beta   90.00
_cell.angle_gamma   90.00
#
_symmetry.space_group_name_H-M   'P 1'
#
loop_
_entity.id
_entity.type
_entity.pdbx_description
1 polymer ?
#
loop_
_entity_poly.entity_id
_entity_poly.type
_entity_poly.pdbx_seq_one_letter_code
_entity_poly.pdbx_strand_id
1 'polypeptide(L)'
;MAFSLVRLTLSITLILSSFVFDVICFTPPPRFAQTSALIGNKIYYMGGVVPLPDPIISDFFYLDTSAIKSTDSSTLPWTNLTGLDNLFASWGTAVTGGANKNLFVLYGGRMTPAEEGSLVIVYDTNNNTWNKPTISGGEPARRRKTQAVIDNGGKMYIFGGSTSLGPGPGNTPVNDMSILDTVNWVWSTGTLENAPDARIDFSATILSNGLIVYIGGSTLNDRYVPMSQINTYDTTSDTWASKDATGQIPNPRGGHSAVLTSDGHGIIIYGGAVSISADGQYTAASPDIAVLDTTNNNFVWSQPKASGTAPPQIAYHTASLVGNNNMVIAFGNITNKGPSPNIYVLDIKDNNYKWITSMDNSTSSSNVGVIVGAIIGSIGVLILLGGGLFWFYRRRKTKEGVIETPGEFTDAGFARRYDTMNSATTSQASYDFSRNLASPSIESEPSKEKEFHPSYSHNFPVQHDPEIEDDDKEFRILPQELQPEYLEKKFGSNNGDDI
;
A
#
# COMPACT_ATOMS: atom_id res chain seq x y z
N MET A 1 -24.45 36.50 35.40
CA MET A 1 -24.83 36.10 34.03
C MET A 1 -23.77 36.49 33.01
N ALA A 2 -23.71 37.72 32.47
CA ALA A 2 -22.84 38.07 31.33
C ALA A 2 -21.37 37.56 31.41
N PHE A 3 -20.67 37.77 32.52
CA PHE A 3 -19.29 37.27 32.72
C PHE A 3 -19.14 35.74 32.69
N SER A 4 -20.19 35.00 33.05
CA SER A 4 -20.23 33.53 32.95
C SER A 4 -20.54 33.08 31.52
N LEU A 5 -21.38 33.81 30.78
CA LEU A 5 -21.68 33.51 29.38
C LEU A 5 -20.44 33.69 28.49
N VAL A 6 -19.68 34.78 28.69
CA VAL A 6 -18.43 35.04 27.95
C VAL A 6 -17.37 33.98 28.25
N ARG A 7 -17.24 33.55 29.51
CA ARG A 7 -16.36 32.42 29.87
C ARG A 7 -16.82 31.11 29.22
N LEU A 8 -18.13 30.83 29.23
CA LEU A 8 -18.68 29.64 28.58
C LEU A 8 -18.41 29.63 27.08
N THR A 9 -18.60 30.74 26.36
CA THR A 9 -18.27 30.81 24.93
C THR A 9 -16.78 30.71 24.67
N LEU A 10 -15.90 31.36 25.45
CA LEU A 10 -14.45 31.21 25.29
C LEU A 10 -14.00 29.76 25.57
N SER A 11 -14.54 29.11 26.60
CA SER A 11 -14.28 27.70 26.89
C SER A 11 -14.77 26.80 25.76
N ILE A 12 -15.97 27.03 25.22
CA ILE A 12 -16.50 26.28 24.07
C ILE A 12 -15.62 26.47 22.83
N THR A 13 -15.16 27.69 22.52
CA THR A 13 -14.23 27.91 21.40
C THR A 13 -12.84 27.34 21.64
N LEU A 14 -12.32 27.37 22.88
CA LEU A 14 -11.07 26.67 23.20
C LEU A 14 -11.23 25.17 23.01
N ILE A 15 -12.30 24.58 23.54
CA ILE A 15 -12.63 23.16 23.43
C ILE A 15 -12.77 22.74 21.97
N LEU A 16 -13.48 23.52 21.14
CA LEU A 16 -13.57 23.30 19.70
C LEU A 16 -12.22 23.47 18.99
N SER A 17 -11.35 24.39 19.42
CA SER A 17 -9.99 24.51 18.87
C SER A 17 -9.05 23.38 19.30
N SER A 18 -9.25 22.78 20.48
CA SER A 18 -8.59 21.53 20.88
C SER A 18 -9.26 20.28 20.30
N PHE A 19 -10.41 20.44 19.65
CA PHE A 19 -11.02 19.45 18.74
C PHE A 19 -10.73 19.78 17.27
N VAL A 20 -9.68 20.56 16.99
CA VAL A 20 -8.82 20.24 15.84
C VAL A 20 -8.16 18.90 16.17
N PHE A 21 -8.89 17.82 15.88
CA PHE A 21 -8.26 16.52 15.74
C PHE A 21 -7.24 16.65 14.62
N ASP A 22 -5.98 16.38 14.92
CA ASP A 22 -5.04 15.97 13.88
C ASP A 22 -5.64 14.73 13.23
N VAL A 23 -6.27 14.91 12.06
CA VAL A 23 -6.76 13.80 11.25
C VAL A 23 -5.51 13.12 10.71
N ILE A 24 -5.04 12.11 11.44
CA ILE A 24 -3.85 11.33 11.10
C ILE A 24 -4.13 10.67 9.74
N CYS A 25 -3.64 11.32 8.67
CA CYS A 25 -3.83 10.84 7.32
C CYS A 25 -3.11 9.50 7.19
N PHE A 26 -3.87 8.44 6.93
CA PHE A 26 -3.29 7.11 6.78
C PHE A 26 -2.29 7.12 5.63
N THR A 27 -1.01 6.91 5.96
CA THR A 27 0.07 6.86 4.99
C THR A 27 0.54 5.41 4.89
N PRO A 28 0.31 4.72 3.76
CA PRO A 28 0.67 3.30 3.64
C PRO A 28 2.19 3.09 3.77
N PRO A 29 2.66 2.08 4.53
CA PRO A 29 4.08 1.79 4.63
C PRO A 29 4.72 1.37 3.28
N PRO A 30 6.06 1.53 3.15
CA PRO A 30 6.81 1.13 1.95
C PRO A 30 6.67 -0.36 1.65
N ARG A 31 6.27 -0.71 0.42
CA ARG A 31 5.92 -2.09 0.05
C ARG A 31 6.27 -2.46 -1.39
N PHE A 32 6.18 -3.74 -1.71
CA PHE A 32 6.16 -4.27 -3.08
C PHE A 32 5.34 -5.57 -3.16
N ALA A 33 5.04 -6.06 -4.36
CA ALA A 33 4.24 -7.27 -4.60
C ALA A 33 2.85 -7.27 -3.91
N GLN A 34 2.30 -6.07 -3.66
CA GLN A 34 0.90 -5.85 -3.34
C GLN A 34 0.01 -6.14 -4.56
N THR A 35 -1.29 -6.31 -4.33
CA THR A 35 -2.29 -6.35 -5.41
C THR A 35 -3.11 -5.06 -5.46
N SER A 36 -3.66 -4.72 -6.62
CA SER A 36 -4.52 -3.54 -6.76
C SER A 36 -5.58 -3.70 -7.86
N ALA A 37 -6.69 -2.98 -7.75
CA ALA A 37 -7.67 -2.84 -8.82
C ALA A 37 -8.32 -1.44 -8.80
N LEU A 38 -8.63 -0.89 -9.98
CA LEU A 38 -9.30 0.41 -10.14
C LEU A 38 -10.82 0.21 -10.20
N ILE A 39 -11.53 0.75 -9.20
CA ILE A 39 -12.99 0.68 -9.10
C ILE A 39 -13.54 2.10 -9.09
N GLY A 40 -14.14 2.52 -10.21
CA GLY A 40 -14.51 3.93 -10.42
C GLY A 40 -13.29 4.85 -10.35
N ASN A 41 -13.33 5.84 -9.45
CA ASN A 41 -12.23 6.78 -9.20
C ASN A 41 -11.35 6.37 -8.00
N LYS A 42 -11.28 5.08 -7.65
CA LYS A 42 -10.51 4.59 -6.50
C LYS A 42 -9.63 3.41 -6.90
N ILE A 43 -8.32 3.55 -6.71
CA ILE A 43 -7.42 2.38 -6.79
C ILE A 43 -7.39 1.76 -5.40
N TYR A 44 -7.95 0.57 -5.29
CA TYR A 44 -7.88 -0.25 -4.07
C TYR A 44 -6.59 -1.05 -4.07
N TYR A 45 -5.98 -1.22 -2.90
CA TYR A 45 -4.73 -1.95 -2.68
C TYR A 45 -4.91 -2.94 -1.54
N MET A 46 -4.33 -4.13 -1.68
CA MET A 46 -4.33 -5.17 -0.65
C MET A 46 -2.91 -5.70 -0.41
N GLY A 47 -2.46 -5.58 0.84
CA GLY A 47 -1.25 -6.19 1.37
C GLY A 47 0.06 -5.80 0.66
N GLY A 48 0.94 -6.77 0.48
CA GLY A 48 2.28 -6.63 -0.06
C GLY A 48 3.36 -7.13 0.91
N VAL A 49 4.61 -7.10 0.44
CA VAL A 49 5.84 -7.38 1.20
C VAL A 49 6.44 -6.06 1.67
N VAL A 50 6.81 -5.97 2.95
CA VAL A 50 7.42 -4.79 3.58
C VAL A 50 8.71 -5.17 4.33
N PRO A 51 9.53 -4.19 4.79
CA PRO A 51 10.68 -4.49 5.64
C PRO A 51 10.29 -5.17 6.96
N LEU A 52 11.23 -5.92 7.54
CA LEU A 52 11.08 -6.59 8.85
C LEU A 52 10.66 -5.60 9.96
N PRO A 53 9.88 -6.03 10.99
CA PRO A 53 9.71 -7.42 11.44
C PRO A 53 8.69 -8.26 10.67
N ASP A 54 7.60 -7.67 10.17
CA ASP A 54 6.49 -8.39 9.55
C ASP A 54 6.62 -8.40 8.02
N PRO A 55 7.15 -9.47 7.38
CA PRO A 55 7.52 -9.42 5.96
C PRO A 55 6.33 -9.39 5.00
N ILE A 56 5.09 -9.48 5.49
CA ILE A 56 3.84 -9.39 4.71
C ILE A 56 2.83 -8.63 5.56
N ILE A 57 1.98 -7.83 4.94
CA ILE A 57 0.91 -7.08 5.61
C ILE A 57 -0.49 -7.43 5.10
N SER A 58 -1.49 -7.14 5.94
CA SER A 58 -2.90 -7.47 5.79
C SER A 58 -3.80 -6.24 5.61
N ASP A 59 -3.21 -5.08 5.34
CA ASP A 59 -3.94 -3.82 5.19
C ASP A 59 -4.67 -3.75 3.84
N PHE A 60 -5.84 -3.12 3.90
CA PHE A 60 -6.68 -2.85 2.74
C PHE A 60 -7.08 -1.39 2.75
N PHE A 61 -6.87 -0.69 1.65
CA PHE A 61 -7.03 0.75 1.55
C PHE A 61 -7.25 1.17 0.10
N TYR A 62 -7.64 2.42 -0.12
CA TYR A 62 -7.67 2.99 -1.46
C TYR A 62 -7.02 4.37 -1.52
N LEU A 63 -6.63 4.74 -2.75
CA LEU A 63 -6.34 6.10 -3.17
C LEU A 63 -7.55 6.67 -3.92
N ASP A 64 -8.11 7.79 -3.47
CA ASP A 64 -9.15 8.49 -4.25
C ASP A 64 -8.51 9.32 -5.36
N THR A 65 -8.59 8.82 -6.59
CA THR A 65 -7.90 9.42 -7.73
C THR A 65 -8.50 10.74 -8.18
N SER A 66 -9.73 11.06 -7.74
CA SER A 66 -10.38 12.35 -8.04
C SER A 66 -9.88 13.50 -7.16
N ALA A 67 -9.19 13.19 -6.06
CA ALA A 67 -8.67 14.15 -5.10
C ALA A 67 -7.13 14.35 -5.15
N ILE A 68 -6.42 13.69 -6.07
CA ILE A 68 -4.96 13.82 -6.23
C ILE A 68 -4.59 15.24 -6.67
N LYS A 69 -3.76 15.92 -5.86
CA LYS A 69 -3.24 17.28 -6.14
C LYS A 69 -1.70 17.33 -6.25
N SER A 70 -1.03 16.26 -5.83
CA SER A 70 0.42 16.13 -5.72
C SER A 70 0.77 14.64 -5.74
N THR A 71 2.02 14.28 -6.05
CA THR A 71 2.53 12.93 -5.83
C THR A 71 3.25 12.77 -4.48
N ASP A 72 3.30 13.83 -3.67
CA ASP A 72 3.79 13.77 -2.29
C ASP A 72 2.90 12.86 -1.44
N SER A 73 3.48 11.72 -1.01
CA SER A 73 2.80 10.64 -0.31
C SER A 73 2.18 11.03 1.03
N SER A 74 2.63 12.13 1.65
CA SER A 74 2.04 12.69 2.87
C SER A 74 0.75 13.48 2.62
N THR A 75 0.51 13.89 1.37
CA THR A 75 -0.64 14.72 0.94
C THR A 75 -1.70 13.97 0.14
N LEU A 76 -1.44 12.69 -0.18
CA LEU A 76 -2.31 11.88 -1.02
C LEU A 76 -3.65 11.55 -0.29
N PRO A 77 -4.77 11.48 -1.03
CA PRO A 77 -6.10 11.19 -0.50
C PRO A 77 -6.28 9.68 -0.26
N TRP A 78 -5.51 9.15 0.68
CA TRP A 78 -5.62 7.78 1.15
C TRP A 78 -6.85 7.58 2.04
N THR A 79 -7.41 6.38 2.04
CA THR A 79 -8.40 5.94 3.03
C THR A 79 -8.09 4.50 3.43
N ASN A 80 -7.73 4.29 4.70
CA ASN A 80 -7.65 2.95 5.28
C ASN A 80 -9.05 2.35 5.42
N LEU A 81 -9.16 1.05 5.18
CA LEU A 81 -10.38 0.28 5.37
C LEU A 81 -10.12 -0.84 6.38
N THR A 82 -11.19 -1.44 6.90
CA THR A 82 -11.08 -2.69 7.64
C THR A 82 -10.71 -3.80 6.65
N GLY A 83 -9.45 -4.26 6.71
CA GLY A 83 -9.02 -5.49 6.02
C GLY A 83 -9.77 -6.71 6.55
N LEU A 84 -9.73 -7.82 5.83
CA LEU A 84 -10.25 -9.08 6.37
C LEU A 84 -9.33 -9.54 7.52
N ASP A 85 -9.92 -9.92 8.66
CA ASP A 85 -9.20 -10.17 9.90
C ASP A 85 -7.97 -11.07 9.71
N ASN A 86 -6.78 -10.46 9.84
CA ASN A 86 -5.46 -11.10 9.71
C ASN A 86 -5.16 -11.74 8.34
N LEU A 87 -5.82 -11.36 7.24
CA LEU A 87 -5.46 -11.84 5.89
C LEU A 87 -4.21 -11.15 5.34
N PHE A 88 -3.03 -11.68 5.65
CA PHE A 88 -1.75 -11.22 5.11
C PHE A 88 -1.58 -11.70 3.66
N ALA A 89 -1.59 -10.79 2.69
CA ALA A 89 -1.60 -11.12 1.26
C ALA A 89 -0.38 -10.53 0.53
N SER A 90 0.24 -11.31 -0.37
CA SER A 90 1.28 -10.82 -1.30
C SER A 90 1.40 -11.74 -2.53
N TRP A 91 1.96 -11.25 -3.63
CA TRP A 91 2.24 -12.01 -4.86
C TRP A 91 1.01 -12.67 -5.53
N GLY A 92 -0.20 -12.28 -5.15
CA GLY A 92 -1.45 -12.69 -5.79
C GLY A 92 -1.79 -11.78 -6.97
N THR A 93 -3.07 -11.77 -7.37
CA THR A 93 -3.58 -10.85 -8.38
C THR A 93 -5.00 -10.40 -8.02
N ALA A 94 -5.43 -9.23 -8.51
CA ALA A 94 -6.74 -8.68 -8.24
C ALA A 94 -7.33 -7.98 -9.47
N VAL A 95 -8.66 -8.02 -9.62
CA VAL A 95 -9.39 -7.38 -10.72
C VAL A 95 -10.71 -6.75 -10.24
N THR A 96 -11.26 -5.85 -11.04
CA THR A 96 -12.57 -5.22 -10.82
C THR A 96 -13.68 -6.06 -11.46
N GLY A 97 -14.32 -6.93 -10.66
CA GLY A 97 -15.31 -7.90 -11.11
C GLY A 97 -16.74 -7.64 -10.66
N GLY A 98 -17.59 -8.65 -10.86
CA GLY A 98 -19.03 -8.60 -10.58
C GLY A 98 -19.84 -7.89 -11.65
N ALA A 99 -21.15 -8.17 -11.70
CA ALA A 99 -22.06 -7.67 -12.73
C ALA A 99 -22.09 -6.12 -12.84
N ASN A 100 -21.89 -5.41 -11.72
CA ASN A 100 -21.87 -3.94 -11.70
C ASN A 100 -20.45 -3.35 -11.65
N LYS A 101 -19.40 -4.17 -11.86
CA LYS A 101 -17.97 -3.79 -11.79
C LYS A 101 -17.62 -3.06 -10.47
N ASN A 102 -18.19 -3.54 -9.37
CA ASN A 102 -18.12 -2.99 -8.00
C ASN A 102 -17.36 -3.89 -7.01
N LEU A 103 -16.79 -5.01 -7.48
CA LEU A 103 -16.13 -5.99 -6.62
C LEU A 103 -14.62 -5.96 -6.83
N PHE A 104 -13.86 -5.80 -5.75
CA PHE A 104 -12.43 -6.12 -5.72
C PHE A 104 -12.31 -7.64 -5.58
N VAL A 105 -11.97 -8.33 -6.66
CA VAL A 105 -11.83 -9.80 -6.68
C VAL A 105 -10.35 -10.15 -6.57
N LEU A 106 -9.92 -10.57 -5.38
CA LEU A 106 -8.57 -11.05 -5.08
C LEU A 106 -8.48 -12.55 -5.38
N TYR A 107 -7.40 -13.00 -6.03
CA TYR A 107 -7.08 -14.41 -6.21
C TYR A 107 -5.63 -14.75 -5.80
N GLY A 108 -5.50 -15.86 -5.07
CA GLY A 108 -4.23 -16.58 -4.91
C GLY A 108 -3.18 -15.86 -4.06
N GLY A 109 -1.92 -15.88 -4.53
CA GLY A 109 -0.78 -15.31 -3.80
C GLY A 109 -0.35 -16.15 -2.60
N ARG A 110 0.57 -15.58 -1.80
CA ARG A 110 0.83 -16.02 -0.44
C ARG A 110 -0.18 -15.31 0.47
N MET A 111 -1.21 -16.05 0.87
CA MET A 111 -2.14 -15.70 1.94
C MET A 111 -1.66 -16.35 3.24
N THR A 112 -1.69 -15.62 4.35
CA THR A 112 -1.46 -16.11 5.73
C THR A 112 -2.57 -15.54 6.62
N PRO A 113 -3.23 -16.28 7.55
CA PRO A 113 -3.13 -17.73 7.72
C PRO A 113 -3.41 -18.49 6.42
N ALA A 114 -2.99 -19.75 6.36
CA ALA A 114 -3.29 -20.59 5.20
C ALA A 114 -4.82 -20.78 5.16
N GLU A 115 -5.48 -20.04 4.28
CA GLU A 115 -6.93 -20.04 4.10
C GLU A 115 -7.46 -21.48 3.90
N GLU A 116 -8.12 -22.02 4.93
CA GLU A 116 -8.92 -23.25 4.87
C GLU A 116 -10.25 -22.94 4.16
N GLY A 117 -10.16 -22.64 2.86
CA GLY A 117 -11.28 -22.16 2.06
C GLY A 117 -10.83 -21.72 0.66
N SER A 118 -11.68 -20.93 0.01
CA SER A 118 -11.43 -20.49 -1.37
C SER A 118 -10.21 -19.57 -1.47
N LEU A 119 -9.51 -19.70 -2.60
CA LEU A 119 -8.43 -18.81 -3.02
C LEU A 119 -8.93 -17.44 -3.50
N VAL A 120 -10.26 -17.29 -3.65
CA VAL A 120 -10.94 -16.08 -4.10
C VAL A 120 -11.59 -15.39 -2.91
N ILE A 121 -11.22 -14.13 -2.70
CA ILE A 121 -11.77 -13.30 -1.63
C ILE A 121 -12.22 -11.96 -2.24
N VAL A 122 -13.41 -11.51 -1.87
CA VAL A 122 -14.12 -10.43 -2.58
C VAL A 122 -14.48 -9.31 -1.63
N TYR A 123 -14.18 -8.07 -1.99
CA TYR A 123 -14.70 -6.88 -1.30
C TYR A 123 -15.71 -6.14 -2.18
N ASP A 124 -16.91 -5.90 -1.67
CA ASP A 124 -17.96 -5.13 -2.35
C ASP A 124 -17.90 -3.65 -1.91
N THR A 125 -17.61 -2.76 -2.87
CA THR A 125 -17.48 -1.32 -2.59
C THR A 125 -18.81 -0.61 -2.30
N ASN A 126 -19.96 -1.25 -2.52
CA ASN A 126 -21.27 -0.63 -2.27
C ASN A 126 -21.70 -0.71 -0.81
N ASN A 127 -21.39 -1.83 -0.14
CA ASN A 127 -21.71 -2.07 1.28
C ASN A 127 -20.45 -2.07 2.17
N ASN A 128 -19.24 -2.02 1.58
CA ASN A 128 -17.95 -2.06 2.25
C ASN A 128 -17.68 -3.37 3.03
N THR A 129 -18.16 -4.51 2.51
CA THR A 129 -18.03 -5.84 3.16
C THR A 129 -17.13 -6.80 2.39
N TRP A 130 -16.39 -7.61 3.15
CA TRP A 130 -15.68 -8.79 2.64
C TRP A 130 -16.58 -10.00 2.57
N ASN A 131 -16.47 -10.76 1.49
CA ASN A 131 -17.27 -11.92 1.16
C ASN A 131 -16.39 -13.04 0.57
N LYS A 132 -16.73 -14.30 0.87
CA LYS A 132 -16.13 -15.49 0.25
C LYS A 132 -17.23 -16.18 -0.57
N PRO A 133 -17.27 -16.02 -1.90
CA PRO A 133 -18.32 -16.58 -2.73
C PRO A 133 -18.23 -18.11 -2.78
N THR A 134 -19.37 -18.78 -2.88
CA THR A 134 -19.41 -20.22 -3.17
C THR A 134 -19.17 -20.42 -4.68
N ILE A 135 -17.96 -20.81 -5.06
CA ILE A 135 -17.57 -20.98 -6.47
C ILE A 135 -17.68 -22.45 -6.88
N SER A 136 -18.26 -22.71 -8.05
CA SER A 136 -18.36 -24.03 -8.68
C SER A 136 -17.34 -24.22 -9.81
N GLY A 137 -17.35 -25.38 -10.49
CA GLY A 137 -16.48 -25.63 -11.66
C GLY A 137 -15.08 -26.19 -11.35
N GLY A 138 -14.69 -26.26 -10.07
CA GLY A 138 -13.40 -26.77 -9.62
C GLY A 138 -12.35 -25.66 -9.49
N GLU A 139 -11.96 -25.36 -8.25
CA GLU A 139 -11.01 -24.28 -7.99
C GLU A 139 -9.56 -24.69 -8.37
N PRO A 140 -8.84 -23.88 -9.18
CA PRO A 140 -7.49 -24.20 -9.64
C PRO A 140 -6.45 -24.06 -8.52
N ALA A 141 -5.30 -24.73 -8.69
CA ALA A 141 -4.18 -24.63 -7.77
C ALA A 141 -3.70 -23.18 -7.55
N ARG A 142 -3.38 -22.84 -6.29
CA ARG A 142 -2.94 -21.51 -5.85
C ARG A 142 -1.75 -20.98 -6.66
N ARG A 143 -2.01 -20.02 -7.55
CA ARG A 143 -0.97 -19.29 -8.30
C ARG A 143 -0.39 -18.14 -7.48
N ARG A 144 0.89 -17.85 -7.72
CA ARG A 144 1.61 -16.63 -7.34
C ARG A 144 2.29 -16.05 -8.58
N LYS A 145 2.73 -14.79 -8.53
CA LYS A 145 3.55 -14.19 -9.61
C LYS A 145 2.89 -14.23 -10.99
N THR A 146 1.59 -13.97 -11.05
CA THR A 146 0.77 -13.87 -12.28
C THR A 146 -0.05 -12.58 -12.24
N GLN A 147 -0.37 -12.04 -13.42
CA GLN A 147 -1.33 -10.95 -13.57
C GLN A 147 -2.59 -11.49 -14.26
N ALA A 148 -3.73 -11.38 -13.58
CA ALA A 148 -5.03 -11.60 -14.19
C ALA A 148 -5.51 -10.37 -14.96
N VAL A 149 -6.38 -10.59 -15.93
CA VAL A 149 -7.17 -9.56 -16.62
C VAL A 149 -8.65 -9.92 -16.54
N ILE A 150 -9.55 -8.96 -16.77
CA ILE A 150 -11.00 -9.20 -16.76
C ILE A 150 -11.64 -8.60 -18.01
N ASP A 151 -12.52 -9.36 -18.67
CA ASP A 151 -13.22 -8.92 -19.86
C ASP A 151 -14.43 -8.03 -19.55
N ASN A 152 -15.18 -7.64 -20.59
CA ASN A 152 -16.41 -6.88 -20.42
C ASN A 152 -17.61 -7.69 -19.92
N GLY A 153 -17.57 -9.03 -19.99
CA GLY A 153 -18.58 -9.93 -19.44
C GLY A 153 -18.38 -10.27 -17.96
N GLY A 154 -17.24 -9.93 -17.37
CA GLY A 154 -16.88 -10.25 -15.98
C GLY A 154 -16.11 -11.56 -15.81
N LYS A 155 -15.55 -12.12 -16.89
CA LYS A 155 -14.66 -13.29 -16.84
C LYS A 155 -13.22 -12.85 -16.56
N MET A 156 -12.67 -13.32 -15.45
CA MET A 156 -11.31 -13.10 -15.00
C MET A 156 -10.40 -14.21 -15.55
N TYR A 157 -9.43 -13.85 -16.39
CA TYR A 157 -8.50 -14.78 -17.04
C TYR A 157 -7.16 -14.78 -16.29
N ILE A 158 -6.72 -15.96 -15.88
CA ILE A 158 -5.54 -16.17 -15.02
C ILE A 158 -4.65 -17.25 -15.65
N PHE A 159 -3.64 -16.81 -16.38
CA PHE A 159 -2.64 -17.66 -17.00
C PHE A 159 -1.43 -17.88 -16.07
N GLY A 160 -0.84 -19.07 -16.14
CA GLY A 160 0.52 -19.34 -15.66
C GLY A 160 0.78 -18.98 -14.19
N GLY A 161 1.90 -18.31 -13.92
CA GLY A 161 2.38 -18.04 -12.56
C GLY A 161 3.12 -19.24 -11.97
N SER A 162 3.32 -19.23 -10.65
CA SER A 162 3.99 -20.30 -9.90
C SER A 162 3.06 -20.91 -8.86
N THR A 163 3.03 -22.25 -8.77
CA THR A 163 2.28 -23.01 -7.74
C THR A 163 3.09 -23.22 -6.46
N SER A 164 4.35 -22.80 -6.41
CA SER A 164 5.24 -23.02 -5.27
C SER A 164 4.77 -22.28 -4.01
N LEU A 165 4.57 -23.04 -2.93
CA LEU A 165 4.03 -22.56 -1.66
C LEU A 165 5.10 -22.01 -0.70
N GLY A 166 6.37 -22.41 -0.85
CA GLY A 166 7.46 -22.05 0.05
C GLY A 166 7.98 -20.61 -0.10
N PRO A 167 8.92 -20.19 0.76
CA PRO A 167 9.68 -18.94 0.64
C PRO A 167 11.05 -19.11 -0.07
N GLY A 168 11.38 -20.32 -0.54
CA GLY A 168 12.66 -20.63 -1.18
C GLY A 168 12.72 -20.28 -2.68
N PRO A 169 13.90 -20.40 -3.31
CA PRO A 169 14.12 -20.01 -4.72
C PRO A 169 13.44 -20.94 -5.74
N GLY A 170 12.88 -22.07 -5.30
CA GLY A 170 12.12 -22.99 -6.17
C GLY A 170 10.80 -22.38 -6.61
N ASN A 171 10.81 -21.62 -7.70
CA ASN A 171 9.61 -21.36 -8.50
C ASN A 171 9.16 -22.68 -9.14
N THR A 172 7.84 -22.89 -9.26
CA THR A 172 7.27 -23.98 -10.08
C THR A 172 6.34 -23.34 -11.11
N PRO A 173 6.89 -22.80 -12.21
CA PRO A 173 6.07 -22.13 -13.22
C PRO A 173 5.09 -23.11 -13.87
N VAL A 174 3.90 -22.61 -14.18
CA VAL A 174 2.87 -23.33 -14.95
C VAL A 174 2.44 -22.51 -16.18
N ASN A 175 1.72 -23.12 -17.12
CA ASN A 175 1.25 -22.51 -18.38
C ASN A 175 -0.24 -22.76 -18.67
N ASP A 176 -1.02 -23.15 -17.66
CA ASP A 176 -2.45 -23.37 -17.81
C ASP A 176 -3.26 -22.08 -17.62
N MET A 177 -4.43 -22.04 -18.25
CA MET A 177 -5.38 -20.92 -18.22
C MET A 177 -6.57 -21.27 -17.32
N SER A 178 -6.72 -20.58 -16.20
CA SER A 178 -7.93 -20.62 -15.37
C SER A 178 -8.79 -19.39 -15.61
N ILE A 179 -10.09 -19.59 -15.76
CA ILE A 179 -11.06 -18.54 -16.06
C ILE A 179 -12.13 -18.56 -14.95
N LEU A 180 -12.30 -17.46 -14.25
CA LEU A 180 -13.36 -17.29 -13.25
C LEU A 180 -14.45 -16.37 -13.78
N ASP A 181 -15.67 -16.88 -13.89
CA ASP A 181 -16.84 -16.06 -14.12
C ASP A 181 -17.23 -15.33 -12.82
N THR A 182 -16.89 -14.04 -12.70
CA THR A 182 -17.15 -13.25 -11.47
C THR A 182 -18.60 -12.76 -11.34
N VAL A 183 -19.46 -13.11 -12.31
CA VAL A 183 -20.91 -12.85 -12.26
C VAL A 183 -21.66 -14.06 -11.73
N ASN A 184 -21.30 -15.25 -12.21
CA ASN A 184 -21.99 -16.51 -11.93
C ASN A 184 -21.27 -17.40 -10.90
N TRP A 185 -20.04 -17.05 -10.52
CA TRP A 185 -19.15 -17.82 -9.63
C TRP A 185 -18.94 -19.27 -10.09
N VAL A 186 -18.41 -19.39 -11.31
CA VAL A 186 -18.04 -20.65 -11.95
C VAL A 186 -16.61 -20.56 -12.48
N TRP A 187 -15.76 -21.52 -12.11
CA TRP A 187 -14.46 -21.75 -12.74
C TRP A 187 -14.61 -22.55 -14.03
N SER A 188 -13.77 -22.24 -15.02
CA SER A 188 -13.51 -23.06 -16.19
C SER A 188 -12.03 -22.96 -16.59
N THR A 189 -11.58 -23.85 -17.47
CA THR A 189 -10.24 -23.79 -18.07
C THR A 189 -10.31 -23.26 -19.50
N GLY A 190 -9.32 -22.46 -19.91
CA GLY A 190 -9.07 -22.20 -21.33
C GLY A 190 -8.12 -23.25 -21.94
N THR A 191 -7.95 -23.24 -23.26
CA THR A 191 -7.10 -24.22 -23.95
C THR A 191 -5.62 -24.13 -23.55
N LEU A 192 -4.97 -25.30 -23.61
CA LEU A 192 -3.51 -25.44 -23.57
C LEU A 192 -2.91 -25.52 -24.98
N GLU A 193 -3.73 -25.61 -26.04
CA GLU A 193 -3.22 -25.75 -27.40
C GLU A 193 -2.48 -24.48 -27.86
N ASN A 194 -1.21 -24.65 -28.27
CA ASN A 194 -0.29 -23.56 -28.60
C ASN A 194 -0.03 -22.55 -27.45
N ALA A 195 -0.35 -22.93 -26.20
CA ALA A 195 -0.07 -22.11 -25.02
C ALA A 195 1.45 -21.92 -24.84
N PRO A 196 1.91 -20.71 -24.47
CA PRO A 196 3.33 -20.41 -24.36
C PRO A 196 3.99 -21.05 -23.14
N ASP A 197 5.33 -21.14 -23.16
CA ASP A 197 6.13 -21.70 -22.06
C ASP A 197 5.77 -21.14 -20.68
N ALA A 198 5.74 -22.04 -19.70
CA ALA A 198 5.41 -21.77 -18.30
C ALA A 198 6.27 -20.65 -17.70
N ARG A 199 5.60 -19.61 -17.16
CA ARG A 199 6.24 -18.34 -16.80
C ARG A 199 5.59 -17.60 -15.64
N ILE A 200 6.41 -16.75 -15.03
CA ILE A 200 6.11 -15.88 -13.88
C ILE A 200 6.47 -14.43 -14.21
N ASP A 201 5.99 -13.49 -13.37
CA ASP A 201 6.44 -12.09 -13.33
C ASP A 201 6.28 -11.31 -14.67
N PHE A 202 5.45 -11.82 -15.58
CA PHE A 202 5.02 -11.16 -16.82
C PHE A 202 3.93 -10.10 -16.54
N SER A 203 3.67 -9.23 -17.50
CA SER A 203 2.45 -8.40 -17.50
C SER A 203 1.41 -8.93 -18.50
N ALA A 204 0.14 -8.69 -18.20
CA ALA A 204 -1.00 -9.07 -19.02
C ALA A 204 -1.93 -7.86 -19.22
N THR A 205 -2.49 -7.71 -20.41
CA THR A 205 -3.42 -6.63 -20.75
C THR A 205 -4.44 -7.13 -21.77
N ILE A 206 -5.73 -6.90 -21.53
CA ILE A 206 -6.81 -7.27 -22.45
C ILE A 206 -7.22 -6.06 -23.31
N LEU A 207 -7.27 -6.26 -24.62
CA LEU A 207 -7.70 -5.26 -25.59
C LEU A 207 -9.23 -5.21 -25.69
N SER A 208 -9.75 -4.12 -26.27
CA SER A 208 -11.20 -3.87 -26.42
C SER A 208 -11.95 -4.92 -27.25
N ASN A 209 -11.25 -5.70 -28.06
CA ASN A 209 -11.78 -6.81 -28.87
C ASN A 209 -11.72 -8.18 -28.17
N GLY A 210 -11.27 -8.28 -26.91
CA GLY A 210 -11.10 -9.55 -26.19
C GLY A 210 -9.76 -10.26 -26.42
N LEU A 211 -8.83 -9.67 -27.19
CA LEU A 211 -7.48 -10.23 -27.30
C LEU A 211 -6.67 -9.89 -26.05
N ILE A 212 -6.26 -10.89 -25.28
CA ILE A 212 -5.29 -10.73 -24.19
C ILE A 212 -3.88 -10.75 -24.78
N VAL A 213 -3.05 -9.81 -24.36
CA VAL A 213 -1.64 -9.66 -24.72
C VAL A 213 -0.78 -9.91 -23.48
N TYR A 214 0.20 -10.80 -23.60
CA TYR A 214 1.15 -11.16 -22.56
C TYR A 214 2.56 -10.71 -22.93
N ILE A 215 3.23 -10.00 -22.01
CA ILE A 215 4.51 -9.34 -22.26
C ILE A 215 5.54 -9.75 -21.19
N GLY A 216 6.71 -10.18 -21.65
CA GLY A 216 7.87 -10.47 -20.80
C GLY A 216 7.65 -11.60 -19.78
N GLY A 217 8.17 -11.39 -18.57
CA GLY A 217 8.28 -12.39 -17.51
C GLY A 217 9.51 -13.28 -17.66
N SER A 218 9.65 -14.26 -16.78
CA SER A 218 10.69 -15.31 -16.84
C SER A 218 10.08 -16.71 -16.84
N THR A 219 10.72 -17.63 -17.57
CA THR A 219 10.40 -19.06 -17.54
C THR A 219 11.26 -19.78 -16.48
N LEU A 220 11.23 -21.11 -16.46
CA LEU A 220 12.09 -21.93 -15.59
C LEU A 220 13.59 -21.54 -15.75
N ASN A 221 14.32 -21.59 -14.64
CA ASN A 221 15.73 -21.16 -14.52
C ASN A 221 15.93 -19.65 -14.80
N ASP A 222 14.93 -18.83 -14.46
CA ASP A 222 14.94 -17.35 -14.51
C ASP A 222 15.31 -16.75 -15.88
N ARG A 223 15.10 -17.52 -16.95
CA ARG A 223 15.27 -17.05 -18.33
C ARG A 223 14.15 -16.09 -18.70
N TYR A 224 14.47 -14.80 -18.82
CA TYR A 224 13.53 -13.78 -19.26
C TYR A 224 13.07 -13.98 -20.71
N VAL A 225 11.78 -13.76 -20.96
CA VAL A 225 11.16 -13.86 -22.28
C VAL A 225 11.57 -12.65 -23.14
N PRO A 226 12.00 -12.84 -24.41
CA PRO A 226 12.30 -11.73 -25.30
C PRO A 226 11.08 -10.82 -25.50
N MET A 227 11.26 -9.49 -25.37
CA MET A 227 10.17 -8.53 -25.59
C MET A 227 9.70 -8.48 -27.06
N SER A 228 10.48 -9.04 -27.98
CA SER A 228 10.04 -9.30 -29.36
C SER A 228 9.00 -10.40 -29.46
N GLN A 229 8.90 -11.33 -28.51
CA GLN A 229 7.89 -12.38 -28.52
C GLN A 229 6.64 -11.92 -27.77
N ILE A 230 5.58 -11.65 -28.51
CA ILE A 230 4.27 -11.29 -27.95
C ILE A 230 3.34 -12.50 -28.05
N ASN A 231 2.98 -13.06 -26.90
CA ASN A 231 1.99 -14.11 -26.83
C ASN A 231 0.59 -13.51 -26.64
N THR A 232 -0.39 -14.00 -27.39
CA THR A 232 -1.77 -13.52 -27.34
C THR A 232 -2.76 -14.65 -27.18
N TYR A 233 -3.82 -14.42 -26.43
CA TYR A 233 -4.95 -15.35 -26.25
C TYR A 233 -6.24 -14.65 -26.64
N ASP A 234 -7.01 -15.24 -27.55
CA ASP A 234 -8.32 -14.72 -27.95
C ASP A 234 -9.42 -15.32 -27.08
N THR A 235 -10.13 -14.48 -26.31
CA THR A 235 -11.18 -14.93 -25.38
C THR A 235 -12.46 -15.40 -26.07
N THR A 236 -12.62 -15.17 -27.38
CA THR A 236 -13.81 -15.53 -28.16
C THR A 236 -13.65 -16.89 -28.83
N SER A 237 -12.46 -17.20 -29.35
CA SER A 237 -12.16 -18.50 -29.98
C SER A 237 -11.48 -19.51 -29.05
N ASP A 238 -11.06 -19.12 -27.84
CA ASP A 238 -10.24 -19.94 -26.93
C ASP A 238 -8.98 -20.47 -27.62
N THR A 239 -8.16 -19.56 -28.15
CA THR A 239 -6.96 -19.90 -28.94
C THR A 239 -5.76 -19.03 -28.60
N TRP A 240 -4.60 -19.66 -28.46
CA TRP A 240 -3.31 -18.97 -28.34
C TRP A 240 -2.67 -18.68 -29.70
N ALA A 241 -1.86 -17.62 -29.74
CA ALA A 241 -0.91 -17.34 -30.82
C ALA A 241 0.38 -16.72 -30.27
N SER A 242 1.48 -16.84 -31.02
CA SER A 242 2.73 -16.11 -30.82
C SER A 242 2.95 -15.20 -32.02
N LYS A 243 3.34 -13.94 -31.79
CA LYS A 243 3.68 -12.98 -32.85
C LYS A 243 4.99 -12.28 -32.53
N ASP A 244 5.77 -11.99 -33.56
CA ASP A 244 7.00 -11.21 -33.43
C ASP A 244 6.69 -9.72 -33.50
N ALA A 245 7.04 -8.99 -32.45
CA ALA A 245 6.99 -7.54 -32.39
C ALA A 245 8.26 -6.91 -33.00
N THR A 246 8.07 -5.78 -33.65
CA THR A 246 9.12 -5.03 -34.36
C THR A 246 9.40 -3.68 -33.68
N GLY A 247 10.21 -2.82 -34.30
CA GLY A 247 10.49 -1.48 -33.80
C GLY A 247 11.57 -1.44 -32.70
N GLN A 248 11.44 -0.50 -31.76
CA GLN A 248 12.41 -0.24 -30.69
C GLN A 248 12.21 -1.22 -29.52
N ILE A 249 12.49 -2.51 -29.75
CA ILE A 249 12.26 -3.58 -28.77
C ILE A 249 13.01 -3.30 -27.44
N PRO A 250 12.32 -3.23 -26.28
CA PRO A 250 12.94 -3.01 -24.98
C PRO A 250 13.66 -4.26 -24.44
N ASN A 251 14.48 -4.13 -23.39
CA ASN A 251 15.13 -5.30 -22.79
C ASN A 251 14.12 -6.27 -22.14
N PRO A 252 14.36 -7.61 -22.22
CA PRO A 252 13.61 -8.65 -21.51
C PRO A 252 13.47 -8.35 -20.04
N ARG A 253 12.27 -8.53 -19.45
CA ARG A 253 12.02 -8.11 -18.06
C ARG A 253 10.87 -8.81 -17.38
N GLY A 254 10.94 -8.88 -16.06
CA GLY A 254 9.86 -9.32 -15.17
C GLY A 254 9.59 -8.30 -14.06
N GLY A 255 8.45 -8.43 -13.39
CA GLY A 255 8.03 -7.51 -12.32
C GLY A 255 7.77 -6.07 -12.80
N HIS A 256 7.49 -5.90 -14.09
CA HIS A 256 7.06 -4.63 -14.68
C HIS A 256 5.54 -4.53 -14.63
N SER A 257 4.99 -3.31 -14.60
CA SER A 257 3.56 -3.10 -14.79
C SER A 257 3.24 -2.77 -16.26
N ALA A 258 1.96 -2.91 -16.63
CA ALA A 258 1.43 -2.50 -17.92
C ALA A 258 0.06 -1.82 -17.76
N VAL A 259 -0.26 -0.88 -18.64
CA VAL A 259 -1.61 -0.32 -18.82
C VAL A 259 -1.95 -0.18 -20.30
N LEU A 260 -3.21 -0.39 -20.65
CA LEU A 260 -3.77 -0.03 -21.95
C LEU A 260 -4.06 1.47 -22.00
N THR A 261 -3.74 2.15 -23.09
CA THR A 261 -4.11 3.55 -23.36
C THR A 261 -5.64 3.71 -23.53
N SER A 262 -6.17 4.92 -23.31
CA SER A 262 -7.62 5.16 -23.38
C SER A 262 -8.24 5.06 -24.78
N ASP A 263 -7.42 5.08 -25.84
CA ASP A 263 -7.85 4.79 -27.21
C ASP A 263 -7.89 3.28 -27.52
N GLY A 264 -7.35 2.43 -26.62
CA GLY A 264 -7.31 0.99 -26.76
C GLY A 264 -6.23 0.45 -27.71
N HIS A 265 -5.26 1.28 -28.14
CA HIS A 265 -4.29 0.91 -29.17
C HIS A 265 -2.85 0.71 -28.66
N GLY A 266 -2.43 1.37 -27.58
CA GLY A 266 -1.08 1.24 -27.01
C GLY A 266 -1.07 0.51 -25.66
N ILE A 267 -0.13 -0.42 -25.46
CA ILE A 267 0.19 -0.96 -24.13
C ILE A 267 1.48 -0.31 -23.64
N ILE A 268 1.37 0.52 -22.59
CA ILE A 268 2.50 1.17 -21.94
C ILE A 268 3.02 0.25 -20.85
N ILE A 269 4.30 -0.13 -20.91
CA ILE A 269 4.98 -0.86 -19.83
C ILE A 269 5.87 0.07 -19.01
N TYR A 270 6.00 -0.20 -17.71
CA TYR A 270 6.91 0.54 -16.82
C TYR A 270 7.77 -0.36 -15.93
N GLY A 271 9.06 0.00 -15.81
CA GLY A 271 10.02 -0.56 -14.87
C GLY A 271 10.31 -2.06 -15.07
N GLY A 272 10.47 -2.78 -13.96
CA GLY A 272 10.84 -4.20 -13.93
C GLY A 272 12.36 -4.45 -13.87
N ALA A 273 12.74 -5.73 -13.80
CA ALA A 273 14.12 -6.19 -13.68
C ALA A 273 14.52 -7.18 -14.78
N VAL A 274 15.80 -7.20 -15.15
CA VAL A 274 16.43 -8.13 -16.13
C VAL A 274 17.17 -9.29 -15.45
N SER A 275 17.46 -9.19 -14.15
CA SER A 275 18.08 -10.26 -13.33
C SER A 275 17.95 -9.97 -11.84
N ILE A 276 18.16 -11.01 -11.03
CA ILE A 276 18.33 -10.92 -9.58
C ILE A 276 19.70 -11.52 -9.26
N SER A 277 20.53 -10.84 -8.48
CA SER A 277 21.83 -11.35 -8.02
C SER A 277 21.69 -12.27 -6.81
N ALA A 278 22.74 -13.02 -6.47
CA ALA A 278 22.72 -13.99 -5.38
C ALA A 278 22.51 -13.37 -3.98
N ASP A 279 22.81 -12.08 -3.82
CA ASP A 279 22.53 -11.26 -2.63
C ASP A 279 21.15 -10.56 -2.67
N GLY A 280 20.32 -10.86 -3.68
CA GLY A 280 18.94 -10.38 -3.79
C GLY A 280 18.77 -8.99 -4.38
N GLN A 281 19.81 -8.38 -4.96
CA GLN A 281 19.70 -7.10 -5.65
C GLN A 281 19.14 -7.27 -7.07
N TYR A 282 18.35 -6.31 -7.52
CA TYR A 282 17.65 -6.33 -8.81
C TYR A 282 18.38 -5.49 -9.85
N THR A 283 18.81 -6.10 -10.95
CA THR A 283 19.27 -5.32 -12.11
C THR A 283 18.06 -4.77 -12.83
N ALA A 284 17.90 -3.45 -12.86
CA ALA A 284 16.76 -2.80 -13.51
C ALA A 284 16.71 -3.03 -15.02
N ALA A 285 15.50 -3.09 -15.58
CA ALA A 285 15.29 -3.17 -17.03
C ALA A 285 15.43 -1.80 -17.72
N SER A 286 15.81 -1.80 -19.00
CA SER A 286 15.97 -0.57 -19.79
C SER A 286 15.26 -0.67 -21.15
N PRO A 287 14.69 0.44 -21.68
CA PRO A 287 14.37 1.69 -20.97
C PRO A 287 13.30 1.48 -19.89
N ASP A 288 13.12 2.44 -18.99
CA ASP A 288 12.09 2.35 -17.95
C ASP A 288 10.66 2.37 -18.52
N ILE A 289 10.41 3.16 -19.57
CA ILE A 289 9.14 3.18 -20.33
C ILE A 289 9.37 2.61 -21.73
N ALA A 290 8.47 1.73 -22.17
CA ALA A 290 8.29 1.42 -23.59
C ALA A 290 6.79 1.28 -23.89
N VAL A 291 6.41 1.46 -25.15
CA VAL A 291 5.00 1.38 -25.59
C VAL A 291 4.89 0.46 -26.79
N LEU A 292 4.00 -0.53 -26.67
CA LEU A 292 3.66 -1.47 -27.73
C LEU A 292 2.39 -0.98 -28.43
N ASP A 293 2.53 -0.53 -29.67
CA ASP A 293 1.37 -0.39 -30.56
C ASP A 293 0.79 -1.78 -30.86
N THR A 294 -0.53 -1.89 -30.82
CA THR A 294 -1.31 -3.11 -31.07
C THR A 294 -2.27 -2.95 -32.25
N THR A 295 -2.25 -1.80 -32.91
CA THR A 295 -3.16 -1.42 -34.00
C THR A 295 -3.16 -2.46 -35.12
N ASN A 296 -4.35 -2.89 -35.54
CA ASN A 296 -4.54 -3.95 -36.55
C ASN A 296 -3.80 -5.27 -36.24
N ASN A 297 -3.55 -5.59 -34.96
CA ASN A 297 -2.82 -6.79 -34.51
C ASN A 297 -1.33 -6.81 -34.93
N ASN A 298 -0.80 -5.66 -35.37
CA ASN A 298 0.62 -5.47 -35.69
C ASN A 298 1.34 -4.94 -34.45
N PHE A 299 2.22 -5.75 -33.87
CA PHE A 299 2.93 -5.40 -32.65
C PHE A 299 4.21 -4.60 -32.95
N VAL A 300 4.24 -3.33 -32.56
CA VAL A 300 5.37 -2.42 -32.83
C VAL A 300 5.79 -1.68 -31.57
N TRP A 301 7.02 -1.89 -31.12
CA TRP A 301 7.60 -1.20 -29.97
C TRP A 301 8.10 0.19 -30.32
N SER A 302 7.85 1.13 -29.41
CA SER A 302 8.48 2.45 -29.36
C SER A 302 9.04 2.74 -27.97
N GLN A 303 10.05 3.61 -27.89
CA GLN A 303 10.70 4.02 -26.64
C GLN A 303 10.55 5.54 -26.48
N PRO A 304 9.38 6.04 -26.03
CA PRO A 304 9.15 7.47 -25.87
C PRO A 304 10.01 8.04 -24.74
N LYS A 305 10.49 9.28 -24.94
CA LYS A 305 11.20 10.03 -23.90
C LYS A 305 10.21 10.79 -23.05
N ALA A 306 10.00 10.34 -21.81
CA ALA A 306 9.22 11.11 -20.84
C ALA A 306 9.97 12.37 -20.39
N SER A 307 9.24 13.47 -20.25
CA SER A 307 9.71 14.74 -19.69
C SER A 307 9.46 14.82 -18.19
N GLY A 308 10.08 15.79 -17.51
CA GLY A 308 10.00 15.94 -16.04
C GLY A 308 11.02 15.06 -15.30
N THR A 309 10.86 14.95 -13.98
CA THR A 309 11.75 14.15 -13.12
C THR A 309 11.31 12.69 -13.15
N ALA A 310 12.10 11.81 -13.76
CA ALA A 310 11.82 10.38 -13.79
C ALA A 310 11.85 9.75 -12.38
N PRO A 311 10.98 8.76 -12.08
CA PRO A 311 11.05 7.98 -10.85
C PRO A 311 12.32 7.13 -10.78
N PRO A 312 12.67 6.61 -9.60
CA PRO A 312 13.69 5.57 -9.48
C PRO A 312 13.24 4.27 -10.18
N GLN A 313 14.19 3.53 -10.73
CA GLN A 313 13.93 2.24 -11.37
C GLN A 313 13.37 1.23 -10.37
N ILE A 314 12.24 0.60 -10.70
CA ILE A 314 11.37 -0.04 -9.73
C ILE A 314 10.66 -1.27 -10.31
N ALA A 315 10.59 -2.35 -9.52
CA ALA A 315 9.97 -3.62 -9.88
C ALA A 315 8.90 -4.04 -8.86
N TYR A 316 8.01 -4.96 -9.23
CA TYR A 316 6.92 -5.46 -8.39
C TYR A 316 6.03 -4.35 -7.80
N HIS A 317 5.81 -3.31 -8.62
CA HIS A 317 4.87 -2.23 -8.37
C HIS A 317 3.55 -2.52 -9.08
N THR A 318 2.50 -1.79 -8.71
CA THR A 318 1.19 -1.82 -9.37
C THR A 318 0.97 -0.56 -10.18
N ALA A 319 0.30 -0.63 -11.32
CA ALA A 319 -0.13 0.55 -12.08
C ALA A 319 -1.61 0.47 -12.49
N SER A 320 -2.19 1.64 -12.79
CA SER A 320 -3.56 1.76 -13.34
C SER A 320 -3.68 3.05 -14.16
N LEU A 321 -4.41 3.00 -15.29
CA LEU A 321 -4.74 4.20 -16.05
C LEU A 321 -5.94 4.91 -15.44
N VAL A 322 -5.79 6.20 -15.14
CA VAL A 322 -6.76 7.04 -14.44
C VAL A 322 -7.12 8.24 -15.31
N GLY A 323 -8.42 8.59 -15.38
CA GLY A 323 -8.87 9.81 -16.05
C GLY A 323 -8.42 9.91 -17.51
N ASN A 324 -8.37 8.77 -18.20
CA ASN A 324 -7.88 8.53 -19.56
C ASN A 324 -6.38 8.79 -19.80
N ASN A 325 -5.75 9.72 -19.08
CA ASN A 325 -4.42 10.23 -19.42
C ASN A 325 -3.34 10.04 -18.35
N ASN A 326 -3.67 9.56 -17.14
CA ASN A 326 -2.69 9.45 -16.04
C ASN A 326 -2.40 7.99 -15.71
N MET A 327 -1.23 7.47 -16.09
CA MET A 327 -0.75 6.19 -15.56
C MET A 327 -0.24 6.41 -14.14
N VAL A 328 -1.03 5.96 -13.15
CA VAL A 328 -0.69 6.02 -11.72
C VAL A 328 0.07 4.75 -11.36
N ILE A 329 1.31 4.89 -10.89
CA ILE A 329 2.21 3.82 -10.49
C ILE A 329 2.42 3.91 -8.98
N ALA A 330 2.20 2.83 -8.25
CA ALA A 330 2.21 2.84 -6.78
C ALA A 330 3.11 1.74 -6.19
N PHE A 331 3.91 2.16 -5.20
CA PHE A 331 4.83 1.34 -4.43
C PHE A 331 5.82 0.56 -5.32
N GLY A 332 6.40 -0.53 -4.81
CA GLY A 332 7.35 -1.38 -5.52
C GLY A 332 8.74 -1.38 -4.89
N ASN A 333 9.58 -2.33 -5.33
CA ASN A 333 10.96 -2.48 -4.87
C ASN A 333 11.88 -1.68 -5.79
N ILE A 334 12.51 -0.63 -5.23
CA ILE A 334 13.48 0.20 -5.93
C ILE A 334 14.83 -0.51 -5.95
N THR A 335 15.43 -0.61 -7.14
CA THR A 335 16.78 -1.13 -7.33
C THR A 335 17.76 -0.51 -6.34
N ASN A 336 18.41 -1.38 -5.56
CA ASN A 336 19.43 -1.07 -4.55
C ASN A 336 18.96 -0.13 -3.41
N LYS A 337 17.64 0.00 -3.18
CA LYS A 337 17.06 0.76 -2.05
C LYS A 337 15.94 0.03 -1.30
N GLY A 338 15.30 -0.96 -1.91
CA GLY A 338 14.22 -1.73 -1.27
C GLY A 338 12.82 -1.10 -1.47
N PRO A 339 11.84 -1.46 -0.62
CA PRO A 339 10.44 -1.08 -0.80
C PRO A 339 10.18 0.44 -0.80
N SER A 340 9.24 0.89 -1.65
CA SER A 340 8.87 2.30 -1.82
C SER A 340 7.49 2.60 -1.22
N PRO A 341 7.28 3.73 -0.52
CA PRO A 341 5.96 4.23 -0.11
C PRO A 341 5.30 5.13 -1.15
N ASN A 342 5.99 5.44 -2.26
CA ASN A 342 5.62 6.54 -3.14
C ASN A 342 4.62 6.14 -4.23
N ILE A 343 3.93 7.15 -4.74
CA ILE A 343 3.24 7.10 -6.02
C ILE A 343 3.97 7.99 -7.02
N TYR A 344 3.97 7.55 -8.28
CA TYR A 344 4.43 8.30 -9.43
C TYR A 344 3.29 8.41 -10.45
N VAL A 345 3.16 9.54 -11.12
CA VAL A 345 2.11 9.75 -12.13
C VAL A 345 2.74 10.20 -13.44
N LEU A 346 2.47 9.45 -14.49
CA LEU A 346 2.86 9.75 -15.86
C LEU A 346 1.63 10.23 -16.63
N ASP A 347 1.63 11.50 -17.03
CA ASP A 347 0.72 12.00 -18.07
C ASP A 347 1.14 11.38 -19.39
N ILE A 348 0.17 10.81 -20.11
CA ILE A 348 0.33 10.16 -21.42
C ILE A 348 -0.45 10.89 -22.52
N LYS A 349 -1.10 12.02 -22.19
CA LYS A 349 -1.98 12.78 -23.08
C LYS A 349 -1.29 13.13 -24.40
N ASP A 350 -2.00 12.94 -25.51
CA ASP A 350 -1.55 13.28 -26.87
C ASP A 350 -0.17 12.65 -27.23
N ASN A 351 0.18 11.51 -26.63
CA ASN A 351 1.52 10.87 -26.69
C ASN A 351 2.68 11.75 -26.16
N ASN A 352 2.40 12.76 -25.35
CA ASN A 352 3.39 13.63 -24.73
C ASN A 352 3.69 13.18 -23.28
N TYR A 353 4.48 12.12 -23.16
CA TYR A 353 4.85 11.48 -21.90
C TYR A 353 5.52 12.48 -20.93
N LYS A 354 4.91 12.73 -19.76
CA LYS A 354 5.40 13.69 -18.76
C LYS A 354 5.17 13.19 -17.33
N TRP A 355 6.24 13.13 -16.55
CA TRP A 355 6.17 12.88 -15.11
C TRP A 355 5.61 14.10 -14.37
N ILE A 356 4.54 13.87 -13.61
CA ILE A 356 3.90 14.86 -12.74
C ILE A 356 4.45 14.71 -11.33
N THR A 357 4.81 15.84 -10.71
CA THR A 357 5.13 15.95 -9.27
C THR A 357 4.05 16.72 -8.51
N SER A 358 3.51 17.79 -9.12
CA SER A 358 2.35 18.55 -8.66
C SER A 358 1.28 18.61 -9.76
N MET A 359 0.02 18.34 -9.42
CA MET A 359 -1.11 18.56 -10.33
C MET A 359 -1.44 20.06 -10.34
N ASP A 360 -0.95 20.78 -11.35
CA ASP A 360 -1.24 22.20 -11.52
C ASP A 360 -2.75 22.41 -11.71
N ASN A 361 -3.39 22.96 -10.66
CA ASN A 361 -4.82 23.29 -10.67
C ASN A 361 -5.07 24.53 -11.54
N SER A 362 -5.06 24.34 -12.86
CA SER A 362 -5.49 25.34 -13.83
C SER A 362 -6.99 25.63 -13.64
N THR A 363 -7.27 26.71 -12.92
CA THR A 363 -8.59 27.31 -12.70
C THR A 363 -9.65 26.43 -12.02
N SER A 364 -9.61 26.40 -10.68
CA SER A 364 -10.79 26.87 -9.94
C SER A 364 -10.38 27.70 -8.72
N SER A 365 -10.82 28.96 -8.67
CA SER A 365 -10.58 29.84 -7.52
C SER A 365 -11.48 29.44 -6.37
N SER A 366 -11.05 28.46 -5.57
CA SER A 366 -11.82 28.02 -4.40
C SER A 366 -12.11 29.20 -3.47
N ASN A 367 -13.38 29.39 -3.10
CA ASN A 367 -13.87 30.57 -2.38
C ASN A 367 -13.47 30.61 -0.89
N VAL A 368 -12.35 30.00 -0.51
CA VAL A 368 -11.84 29.92 0.87
C VAL A 368 -11.69 31.31 1.48
N GLY A 369 -11.15 32.28 0.73
CA GLY A 369 -11.05 33.67 1.19
C GLY A 369 -12.41 34.34 1.46
N VAL A 370 -13.44 34.00 0.69
CA VAL A 370 -14.81 34.52 0.87
C VAL A 370 -15.47 33.85 2.08
N ILE A 371 -15.28 32.54 2.26
CA ILE A 371 -15.82 31.77 3.39
C ILE A 371 -15.19 32.24 4.70
N VAL A 372 -13.86 32.35 4.75
CA VAL A 372 -13.12 32.87 5.92
C VAL A 372 -13.51 34.33 6.20
N GLY A 373 -13.61 35.18 5.16
CA GLY A 373 -14.05 36.57 5.30
C GLY A 373 -15.48 36.69 5.85
N ALA A 374 -16.40 35.84 5.39
CA ALA A 374 -17.77 35.79 5.89
C ALA A 374 -17.83 35.39 7.37
N ILE A 375 -17.10 34.34 7.77
CA ILE A 375 -17.05 33.86 9.16
C ILE A 375 -16.48 34.94 10.10
N ILE A 376 -15.37 35.58 9.73
CA ILE A 376 -14.75 36.66 10.50
C ILE A 376 -15.70 37.88 10.60
N GLY A 377 -16.38 38.22 9.49
CA GLY A 377 -17.40 39.28 9.47
C GLY A 377 -18.57 39.00 10.40
N SER A 378 -19.12 37.78 10.37
CA SER A 378 -20.21 37.36 11.28
C SER A 378 -19.80 37.44 12.74
N ILE A 379 -18.59 37.00 13.10
CA ILE A 379 -18.06 37.08 14.47
C ILE A 379 -17.91 38.56 14.90
N GLY A 380 -17.39 39.43 14.02
CA GLY A 380 -17.29 40.87 14.28
C GLY A 380 -18.64 41.53 14.56
N VAL A 381 -19.67 41.21 13.76
CA VAL A 381 -21.05 41.72 13.96
C VAL A 381 -21.63 41.23 15.29
N LEU A 382 -21.45 39.96 15.65
CA LEU A 382 -21.93 39.41 16.92
C LEU A 382 -21.25 40.06 18.14
N ILE A 383 -19.95 40.35 18.05
CA ILE A 383 -19.22 41.08 19.10
C ILE A 383 -19.76 42.51 19.26
N LEU A 384 -20.01 43.22 18.15
CA LEU A 384 -20.56 44.58 18.17
C LEU A 384 -21.99 44.62 18.74
N LEU A 385 -22.85 43.67 18.36
CA LEU A 385 -24.21 43.55 18.91
C LEU A 385 -24.18 43.22 20.41
N GLY A 386 -23.34 42.28 20.84
CA GLY A 386 -23.15 41.95 22.26
C GLY A 386 -22.62 43.12 23.08
N GLY A 387 -21.63 43.86 22.56
CA GLY A 387 -21.11 45.08 23.18
C GLY A 387 -22.16 46.19 23.29
N GLY A 388 -22.95 46.42 22.24
CA GLY A 388 -24.04 47.38 22.22
C GLY A 388 -25.14 47.05 23.25
N LEU A 389 -25.56 45.78 23.31
CA LEU A 389 -26.52 45.29 24.31
C LEU A 389 -25.99 45.43 25.74
N PHE A 390 -24.71 45.10 25.98
CA PHE A 390 -24.08 45.26 27.29
C PHE A 390 -23.99 46.74 27.71
N TRP A 391 -23.62 47.64 26.79
CA TRP A 391 -23.61 49.08 27.03
C TRP A 391 -25.00 49.62 27.34
N PHE A 392 -26.02 49.20 26.58
CA PHE A 392 -27.41 49.61 26.81
C PHE A 392 -27.95 49.08 28.16
N TYR A 393 -27.63 47.84 28.53
CA TYR A 393 -27.95 47.28 29.85
C TYR A 393 -27.30 48.07 30.99
N ARG A 394 -26.00 48.39 30.87
CA ARG A 394 -25.26 49.23 31.84
C ARG A 394 -25.88 50.62 31.96
N ARG A 395 -26.27 51.23 30.83
CA ARG A 395 -26.88 52.57 30.76
C ARG A 395 -28.33 52.61 31.28
N ARG A 396 -29.03 51.46 31.33
CA ARG A 396 -30.31 51.31 32.04
C ARG A 396 -30.11 51.29 33.56
N LYS A 397 -29.17 50.47 34.06
CA LYS A 397 -28.90 50.39 35.52
C LYS A 397 -28.46 51.70 36.17
N THR A 398 -27.88 52.64 35.42
CA THR A 398 -27.53 53.99 35.93
C THR A 398 -28.72 54.97 35.97
N LYS A 399 -29.97 54.51 35.82
CA LYS A 399 -31.19 55.35 35.95
C LYS A 399 -32.11 54.98 37.12
N GLU A 400 -31.83 53.91 37.86
CA GLU A 400 -32.70 53.38 38.92
C GLU A 400 -32.10 53.63 40.32
N GLY A 401 -31.57 54.84 40.55
CA GLY A 401 -30.72 55.12 41.72
C GLY A 401 -30.73 56.58 42.19
N VAL A 402 -31.90 57.22 42.27
CA VAL A 402 -32.09 58.51 42.95
C VAL A 402 -33.42 58.47 43.73
N ILE A 403 -33.34 58.52 45.06
CA ILE A 403 -34.43 58.84 46.00
C ILE A 403 -33.79 59.67 47.11
N GLU A 404 -34.41 60.79 47.48
CA GLU A 404 -33.88 61.72 48.49
C GLU A 404 -34.41 61.41 49.91
N THR A 405 -33.71 61.92 50.93
CA THR A 405 -34.08 61.80 52.36
C THR A 405 -34.94 62.97 52.83
N PRO A 406 -35.60 62.87 54.01
CA PRO A 406 -35.21 63.81 55.08
C PRO A 406 -35.38 63.32 56.55
N GLY A 407 -34.41 63.71 57.40
CA GLY A 407 -34.55 64.03 58.85
C GLY A 407 -34.73 62.90 59.89
N GLU A 408 -34.60 63.13 61.21
CA GLU A 408 -33.81 64.12 62.00
C GLU A 408 -33.86 63.75 63.52
N PHE A 409 -33.00 64.33 64.40
CA PHE A 409 -32.94 64.19 65.89
C PHE A 409 -32.56 62.78 66.43
N THR A 410 -31.88 62.52 67.57
CA THR A 410 -31.11 63.28 68.60
C THR A 410 -30.21 62.26 69.37
N ASP A 411 -28.92 62.51 69.61
CA ASP A 411 -28.26 63.15 70.80
C ASP A 411 -27.80 62.17 71.90
N ALA A 412 -26.74 62.56 72.63
CA ALA A 412 -25.98 61.86 73.68
C ALA A 412 -25.36 60.48 73.30
N GLY A 413 -24.11 60.13 73.66
CA GLY A 413 -23.08 60.86 74.40
C GLY A 413 -22.74 60.27 75.76
N PHE A 414 -21.89 59.25 75.83
CA PHE A 414 -21.12 58.88 77.03
C PHE A 414 -19.83 58.12 76.65
N ALA A 415 -18.92 57.90 77.61
CA ALA A 415 -17.55 57.44 77.34
C ALA A 415 -17.03 56.34 78.27
N ARG A 416 -15.92 55.71 77.83
CA ARG A 416 -14.82 55.08 78.61
C ARG A 416 -14.98 53.64 79.20
N ARG A 417 -13.86 52.89 79.07
CA ARG A 417 -13.35 51.77 79.92
C ARG A 417 -14.09 50.42 79.85
N TYR A 418 -13.47 49.25 80.08
CA TYR A 418 -12.05 48.81 80.09
C TYR A 418 -12.01 47.25 79.95
N ASP A 419 -10.83 46.68 79.64
CA ASP A 419 -10.16 45.43 80.13
C ASP A 419 -10.98 44.34 80.89
N THR A 420 -10.71 43.02 80.84
CA THR A 420 -9.73 42.09 80.17
C THR A 420 -10.32 40.63 80.24
N MET A 421 -9.69 39.43 80.15
CA MET A 421 -8.29 38.91 80.14
C MET A 421 -8.19 37.44 79.65
N ASN A 422 -7.06 37.04 79.04
CA ASN A 422 -6.49 35.65 78.93
C ASN A 422 -7.27 34.55 78.15
N SER A 423 -6.66 33.44 77.70
CA SER A 423 -5.33 32.81 77.94
C SER A 423 -4.64 32.36 76.61
N ALA A 424 -3.35 32.63 76.33
CA ALA A 424 -2.12 31.86 76.69
C ALA A 424 -2.03 30.44 76.04
N THR A 425 -0.92 29.90 75.51
CA THR A 425 0.52 30.29 75.32
C THR A 425 1.13 29.34 74.22
N THR A 426 2.03 29.74 73.29
CA THR A 426 3.52 29.93 73.35
C THR A 426 4.30 28.64 73.69
N SER A 427 5.44 28.23 73.10
CA SER A 427 6.44 28.78 72.13
C SER A 427 6.53 27.91 70.83
N GLN A 428 7.46 27.95 69.85
CA GLN A 428 8.84 28.48 69.61
C GLN A 428 10.02 27.68 70.25
N ALA A 429 11.24 27.56 69.69
CA ALA A 429 11.86 28.14 68.46
C ALA A 429 12.97 27.25 67.80
N SER A 430 13.48 27.73 66.66
CA SER A 430 14.55 27.28 65.73
C SER A 430 15.97 27.08 66.29
N TYR A 431 16.82 26.28 65.59
CA TYR A 431 17.97 26.77 64.76
C TYR A 431 18.77 25.68 64.00
N ASP A 432 19.49 26.07 62.95
CA ASP A 432 20.41 25.26 62.12
C ASP A 432 21.75 24.89 62.80
N PHE A 433 22.41 23.82 62.31
CA PHE A 433 23.78 23.93 61.78
C PHE A 433 24.11 22.82 60.76
N SER A 434 25.22 22.97 60.01
CA SER A 434 25.63 22.07 58.92
C SER A 434 27.12 21.67 58.98
N ARG A 435 27.47 20.46 58.48
CA ARG A 435 28.55 20.22 57.49
C ARG A 435 28.93 18.73 57.28
N ASN A 436 29.18 18.43 56.02
CA ASN A 436 30.05 17.44 55.36
C ASN A 436 31.02 16.58 56.22
N LEU A 437 31.25 15.32 55.79
CA LEU A 437 32.49 14.95 55.07
C LEU A 437 32.54 13.50 54.53
N ALA A 438 33.30 13.35 53.42
CA ALA A 438 34.05 12.18 52.92
C ALA A 438 33.37 10.85 52.51
N SER A 439 33.75 10.37 51.32
CA SER A 439 33.63 8.98 50.84
C SER A 439 34.80 8.11 51.36
N PRO A 440 34.80 6.79 51.11
CA PRO A 440 35.64 6.29 49.99
C PRO A 440 35.01 5.15 49.17
N SER A 441 35.70 4.77 48.09
CA SER A 441 35.40 3.68 47.14
C SER A 441 36.47 2.58 47.16
N ILE A 442 36.16 1.33 46.76
CA ILE A 442 37.10 0.33 46.18
C ILE A 442 36.32 -0.93 45.69
N GLU A 443 36.69 -1.42 44.48
CA GLU A 443 36.81 -2.80 43.90
C GLU A 443 36.05 -4.03 44.50
N SER A 444 35.73 -5.13 43.77
CA SER A 444 35.79 -5.49 42.33
C SER A 444 35.06 -6.83 41.98
N GLU A 445 34.78 -7.05 40.67
CA GLU A 445 34.67 -8.33 39.93
C GLU A 445 33.52 -9.37 40.18
N PRO A 446 33.25 -10.33 39.25
CA PRO A 446 31.88 -10.83 38.97
C PRO A 446 31.65 -12.35 39.11
N SER A 447 30.40 -12.82 38.93
CA SER A 447 30.12 -14.24 38.53
C SER A 447 28.78 -14.53 37.84
N LYS A 448 28.87 -15.32 36.75
CA LYS A 448 28.00 -16.42 36.25
C LYS A 448 26.49 -16.24 35.95
N GLU A 449 26.19 -16.47 34.66
CA GLU A 449 25.22 -17.44 34.10
C GLU A 449 23.97 -17.85 34.90
N LYS A 450 22.82 -17.77 34.21
CA LYS A 450 21.85 -18.88 34.16
C LYS A 450 20.93 -18.79 32.93
N GLU A 451 20.95 -19.83 32.11
CA GLU A 451 19.95 -20.05 31.05
C GLU A 451 18.59 -20.45 31.66
N PHE A 452 17.51 -20.26 30.91
CA PHE A 452 16.19 -20.77 31.26
C PHE A 452 15.43 -21.28 30.02
N HIS A 453 15.47 -22.60 29.82
CA HIS A 453 14.50 -23.30 28.98
C HIS A 453 13.21 -23.55 29.76
N PRO A 454 12.04 -23.52 29.09
CA PRO A 454 10.90 -24.32 29.46
C PRO A 454 10.65 -25.40 28.39
N SER A 455 10.88 -26.66 28.76
CA SER A 455 10.36 -27.80 28.00
C SER A 455 9.01 -28.24 28.59
N TYR A 456 8.06 -28.60 27.71
CA TYR A 456 6.91 -29.42 28.09
C TYR A 456 6.59 -30.39 26.98
N SER A 457 6.63 -31.68 27.30
CA SER A 457 6.19 -32.78 26.45
C SER A 457 4.87 -33.35 26.98
N HIS A 458 4.07 -33.91 26.07
CA HIS A 458 3.01 -34.87 26.41
C HIS A 458 3.10 -36.06 25.45
N ASN A 459 2.87 -37.25 26.01
CA ASN A 459 3.02 -38.55 25.35
C ASN A 459 1.65 -39.23 25.15
N PHE A 460 1.71 -40.44 24.57
CA PHE A 460 0.69 -41.49 24.49
C PHE A 460 -0.14 -41.55 23.19
N PRO A 461 -0.46 -42.77 22.70
CA PRO A 461 0.40 -43.95 22.68
C PRO A 461 0.43 -44.67 21.30
N VAL A 462 1.35 -45.61 21.14
CA VAL A 462 1.43 -46.50 19.95
C VAL A 462 0.40 -47.64 20.04
N GLN A 463 -0.14 -48.06 18.90
CA GLN A 463 -0.88 -49.32 18.74
C GLN A 463 -0.45 -50.01 17.43
N HIS A 464 -0.52 -51.34 17.37
CA HIS A 464 0.17 -52.18 16.36
C HIS A 464 -0.52 -52.28 15.00
N ASP A 465 0.29 -52.46 13.95
CA ASP A 465 -0.07 -53.00 12.62
C ASP A 465 -0.46 -54.50 12.68
N PRO A 466 -0.92 -55.06 11.55
CA PRO A 466 -0.05 -56.08 10.93
C PRO A 466 0.11 -56.00 9.39
N GLU A 467 1.34 -56.27 8.95
CA GLU A 467 1.76 -57.07 7.79
C GLU A 467 1.06 -56.91 6.42
N ILE A 468 1.80 -56.34 5.45
CA ILE A 468 1.88 -56.84 4.06
C ILE A 468 3.37 -56.86 3.68
N GLU A 469 3.79 -57.86 2.89
CA GLU A 469 5.19 -58.23 2.61
C GLU A 469 5.95 -57.32 1.61
N ASP A 470 7.27 -57.52 1.53
CA ASP A 470 8.26 -56.78 0.73
C ASP A 470 8.05 -56.81 -0.80
N ASP A 471 8.64 -55.83 -1.51
CA ASP A 471 9.62 -56.17 -2.55
C ASP A 471 10.65 -55.04 -2.80
N ASP A 472 11.87 -55.40 -3.19
CA ASP A 472 13.10 -54.60 -3.10
C ASP A 472 13.19 -53.32 -3.99
N LYS A 473 13.83 -52.27 -3.42
CA LYS A 473 15.03 -51.61 -3.99
C LYS A 473 15.73 -50.59 -3.07
N GLU A 474 16.98 -50.87 -2.69
CA GLU A 474 17.93 -49.87 -2.18
C GLU A 474 18.18 -48.75 -3.22
N PHE A 475 18.36 -47.51 -2.74
CA PHE A 475 19.52 -46.69 -3.15
C PHE A 475 19.96 -45.77 -2.00
N ARG A 476 21.26 -45.72 -1.71
CA ARG A 476 21.82 -45.01 -0.55
C ARG A 476 22.09 -43.54 -0.83
N ILE A 477 21.94 -42.73 0.22
CA ILE A 477 22.48 -41.36 0.31
C ILE A 477 23.85 -41.40 1.02
N LEU A 478 24.80 -40.55 0.61
CA LEU A 478 25.90 -39.88 1.36
C LEU A 478 26.97 -39.38 0.32
N PRO A 479 27.87 -38.43 0.64
CA PRO A 479 27.58 -36.99 0.59
C PRO A 479 28.57 -36.19 -0.30
N GLN A 480 28.61 -34.86 -0.14
CA GLN A 480 29.46 -33.93 -0.89
C GLN A 480 30.97 -34.16 -0.71
N GLU A 481 31.75 -33.81 -1.74
CA GLU A 481 33.10 -33.24 -1.57
C GLU A 481 33.40 -32.22 -2.69
N LEU A 482 34.39 -31.35 -2.48
CA LEU A 482 34.75 -30.20 -3.33
C LEU A 482 36.15 -30.38 -3.93
N GLN A 483 36.38 -29.89 -5.15
CA GLN A 483 37.49 -28.98 -5.54
C GLN A 483 37.47 -28.76 -7.09
N PRO A 484 38.00 -27.64 -7.62
CA PRO A 484 38.08 -27.37 -9.06
C PRO A 484 39.51 -27.43 -9.61
N GLU A 485 39.70 -27.87 -10.86
CA GLU A 485 40.87 -27.50 -11.69
C GLU A 485 40.68 -27.98 -13.15
N TYR A 486 40.82 -27.08 -14.13
CA TYR A 486 41.16 -27.44 -15.53
C TYR A 486 41.58 -26.21 -16.35
N LEU A 487 42.89 -25.95 -16.43
CA LEU A 487 43.50 -25.06 -17.43
C LEU A 487 44.81 -25.68 -17.95
N GLU A 488 45.16 -25.34 -19.19
CA GLU A 488 46.41 -25.63 -19.89
C GLU A 488 46.92 -27.09 -19.95
N LYS A 489 46.78 -27.71 -21.14
CA LYS A 489 47.92 -27.80 -22.07
C LYS A 489 47.58 -28.44 -23.43
N LYS A 490 47.81 -27.68 -24.50
CA LYS A 490 48.58 -28.15 -25.67
C LYS A 490 49.20 -26.96 -26.40
N PHE A 491 50.51 -27.04 -26.64
CA PHE A 491 51.28 -26.02 -27.35
C PHE A 491 51.11 -26.16 -28.87
N GLY A 492 51.26 -25.05 -29.60
CA GLY A 492 51.16 -25.06 -31.07
C GLY A 492 51.26 -23.66 -31.69
N SER A 493 52.36 -22.95 -31.46
CA SER A 493 52.63 -21.67 -32.12
C SER A 493 52.93 -21.85 -33.61
N ASN A 494 52.41 -20.96 -34.46
CA ASN A 494 53.13 -20.51 -35.65
C ASN A 494 52.66 -19.10 -36.04
N ASN A 495 53.60 -18.27 -36.46
CA ASN A 495 53.35 -16.99 -37.14
C ASN A 495 53.19 -17.26 -38.65
N GLY A 496 52.58 -16.33 -39.39
CA GLY A 496 52.58 -16.41 -40.85
C GLY A 496 51.50 -15.53 -41.47
N ASP A 497 51.93 -14.41 -42.03
CA ASP A 497 51.14 -13.51 -42.88
C ASP A 497 50.60 -14.24 -44.13
N ASP A 498 49.42 -13.86 -44.62
CA ASP A 498 49.29 -13.23 -45.96
C ASP A 498 47.86 -12.76 -46.30
N ILE A 499 47.79 -11.59 -46.95
CA ILE A 499 46.69 -11.01 -47.77
C ILE A 499 45.32 -10.77 -47.09
#